data_AF-X0WBQ4-F1
#
_entry.id   AF-X0WBQ4-F1
#
_cell.length_a   1.000
_cell.length_b   1.000
_cell.length_c   1.000
_cell.angle_alpha   90.00
_cell.angle_beta   90.00
_cell.angle_gamma   90.00
#
_symmetry.space_group_name_H-M   'P 1'
#
loop_
_entity.id
_entity.type
_entity.pdbx_description
1 polymer ?
#
loop_
_entity_poly.entity_id
_entity_poly.type
_entity_poly.pdbx_seq_one_letter_code
_entity_poly.pdbx_strand_id
1 'polypeptide(L)'
;AGTGAQYSIAAAPILGDQPVQGEIPHQLALKINQIARDVEMSFLSGVYAYPVDNATARETRGVLTAIDTHSTAFATDIRTSLNAMLAGMYEDETTVAPLIQPVLFMNGTTKTQLSLEYTNNLGLADRSRTIGGVNVETIVTDFGTFGVVLDRYMPVDEIALLDMSVIKPCFLPIPGKGHFFTEPLAKTGAYDIFQLYGEIGIEYGPEQFHGKIIDIV
;
A
#
# COMPACT_ATOMS: atom_id res chain seq x y z
N ALA A 1 39.42 -26.46 58.92
CA ALA A 1 39.01 -26.55 57.51
C ALA A 1 37.51 -26.27 57.44
N GLY A 2 37.10 -25.30 56.63
CA GLY A 2 35.72 -24.89 56.50
C GLY A 2 35.60 -23.72 55.55
N THR A 3 36.05 -23.91 54.29
CA THR A 3 35.84 -22.97 53.19
C THR A 3 34.35 -22.98 52.83
N GLY A 4 33.58 -22.12 53.48
CA GLY A 4 32.19 -21.90 53.11
C GLY A 4 32.15 -21.21 51.74
N ALA A 5 31.62 -21.90 50.74
CA ALA A 5 31.36 -21.30 49.43
C ALA A 5 30.38 -20.13 49.61
N GLN A 6 30.85 -18.90 49.37
CA GLN A 6 29.94 -17.78 49.19
C GLN A 6 29.26 -17.97 47.83
N TYR A 7 28.00 -18.37 47.86
CA TYR A 7 27.15 -18.31 46.67
C TYR A 7 26.87 -16.84 46.40
N SER A 8 27.59 -16.24 45.44
CA SER A 8 27.24 -14.92 44.93
C SER A 8 25.87 -15.04 44.27
N ILE A 9 24.84 -14.46 44.88
CA ILE A 9 23.54 -14.30 44.23
C ILE A 9 23.76 -13.25 43.15
N ALA A 10 24.06 -13.70 41.93
CA ALA A 10 23.97 -12.83 40.77
C ALA A 10 22.51 -12.39 40.69
N ALA A 11 22.25 -11.09 40.71
CA ALA A 11 20.92 -10.55 40.52
C ALA A 11 20.45 -10.96 39.11
N ALA A 12 19.64 -12.01 39.04
CA ALA A 12 18.94 -12.34 37.81
C ALA A 12 17.96 -11.17 37.54
N PRO A 13 17.96 -10.57 36.34
CA PRO A 13 16.97 -9.55 36.01
C PRO A 13 15.58 -10.13 36.25
N ILE A 14 14.74 -9.39 36.99
CA ILE A 14 13.42 -9.85 37.47
C ILE A 14 12.45 -10.18 36.31
N LEU A 15 12.87 -9.85 35.07
CA LEU A 15 12.12 -9.98 33.83
C LEU A 15 12.99 -10.60 32.72
N GLY A 16 13.66 -11.74 32.92
CA GLY A 16 14.34 -12.48 31.84
C GLY A 16 15.30 -11.66 30.96
N ASP A 17 15.61 -12.16 29.76
CA ASP A 17 16.33 -11.38 28.74
C ASP A 17 15.37 -10.31 28.18
N GLN A 18 15.72 -9.04 28.36
CA GLN A 18 14.92 -7.94 27.85
C GLN A 18 15.00 -7.92 26.32
N PRO A 19 13.88 -8.08 25.59
CA PRO A 19 13.91 -8.08 24.14
C PRO A 19 14.21 -6.68 23.57
N VAL A 20 13.99 -5.62 24.36
CA VAL A 20 14.25 -4.23 23.99
C VAL A 20 15.63 -3.82 24.52
N GLN A 21 16.60 -3.75 23.62
CA GLN A 21 17.98 -3.37 23.94
C GLN A 21 18.20 -1.84 23.99
N GLY A 22 17.22 -1.06 23.50
CA GLY A 22 17.20 0.39 23.57
C GLY A 22 15.81 0.94 23.21
N GLU A 23 15.25 1.78 24.07
CA GLU A 23 13.87 2.25 23.93
C GLU A 23 13.67 3.16 22.70
N ILE A 24 14.53 4.16 22.54
CA ILE A 24 14.47 5.12 21.41
C ILE A 24 14.56 4.40 20.05
N PRO A 25 15.56 3.55 19.75
CA PRO A 25 15.61 2.87 18.46
C PRO A 25 14.45 1.88 18.25
N HIS A 26 13.95 1.25 19.32
CA HIS A 26 12.79 0.38 19.23
C HIS A 26 11.52 1.15 18.86
N GLN A 27 11.22 2.25 19.56
CA GLN A 27 10.09 3.12 19.27
C GLN A 27 10.20 3.74 17.86
N LEU A 28 11.40 4.18 17.46
CA LEU A 28 11.65 4.72 16.13
C LEU A 28 11.35 3.69 15.04
N ALA A 29 11.78 2.43 15.20
CA ALA A 29 11.50 1.37 14.25
C ALA A 29 9.99 1.09 14.12
N LEU A 30 9.25 1.06 15.24
CA LEU A 30 7.79 0.94 15.23
C LEU A 30 7.13 2.11 14.50
N LYS A 31 7.62 3.34 14.71
CA LYS A 31 7.10 4.53 14.04
C LYS A 31 7.40 4.58 12.56
N ILE A 32 8.58 4.13 12.12
CA ILE A 32 8.90 4.00 10.68
C ILE A 32 7.96 3.00 10.00
N ASN A 33 7.67 1.87 10.64
CA ASN A 33 6.70 0.90 10.11
C ASN A 33 5.28 1.47 10.02
N GLN A 34 4.88 2.30 11.00
CA GLN A 34 3.60 3.00 10.96
C GLN A 34 3.57 4.02 9.82
N ILE A 35 4.62 4.83 9.66
CA ILE A 35 4.73 5.81 8.58
C ILE A 35 4.68 5.13 7.22
N ALA A 36 5.37 4.01 7.02
CA ALA A 36 5.32 3.27 5.76
C ALA A 36 3.88 2.84 5.40
N ARG A 37 3.08 2.44 6.39
CA ARG A 37 1.67 2.08 6.22
C ARG A 37 0.79 3.29 5.91
N ASP A 38 1.01 4.39 6.61
CA ASP A 38 0.27 5.63 6.40
C ASP A 38 0.58 6.24 5.02
N VAL A 39 1.83 6.10 4.56
CA VAL A 39 2.27 6.49 3.21
C VAL A 39 1.56 5.67 2.14
N GLU A 40 1.48 4.34 2.29
CA GLU A 40 0.76 3.47 1.34
C GLU A 40 -0.72 3.87 1.22
N MET A 41 -1.38 4.06 2.36
CA MET A 41 -2.77 4.52 2.39
C MET A 41 -2.93 5.89 1.73
N SER A 42 -2.02 6.83 1.99
CA SER A 42 -2.05 8.15 1.38
C SER A 42 -1.78 8.11 -0.13
N PHE A 43 -0.93 7.21 -0.60
CA PHE A 43 -0.63 7.03 -2.03
C PHE A 43 -1.79 6.41 -2.81
N LEU A 44 -2.59 5.55 -2.18
CA LEU A 44 -3.78 4.98 -2.80
C LEU A 44 -4.95 5.97 -2.76
N SER A 45 -5.36 6.41 -1.58
CA SER A 45 -6.63 7.12 -1.37
C SER A 45 -6.51 8.54 -0.80
N GLY A 46 -5.32 9.15 -0.82
CA GLY A 46 -5.10 10.50 -0.30
C GLY A 46 -5.97 11.56 -0.98
N VAL A 47 -6.45 12.53 -0.21
CA VAL A 47 -7.19 13.70 -0.72
C VAL A 47 -6.22 14.86 -0.87
N TYR A 48 -6.31 15.58 -1.98
CA TYR A 48 -5.40 16.69 -2.23
C TYR A 48 -5.74 17.91 -1.37
N ALA A 49 -4.76 18.41 -0.61
CA ALA A 49 -4.86 19.68 0.08
C ALA A 49 -3.61 20.53 -0.18
N TYR A 50 -3.80 21.64 -0.90
CA TYR A 50 -2.77 22.68 -1.04
C TYR A 50 -3.16 23.90 -0.18
N PRO A 51 -2.54 24.07 0.99
CA PRO A 51 -2.86 25.13 1.92
C PRO A 51 -2.34 26.47 1.38
N VAL A 52 -3.10 27.54 1.63
CA VAL A 52 -2.73 28.92 1.25
C VAL A 52 -1.69 29.53 2.20
N ASP A 53 -1.52 28.93 3.37
CA ASP A 53 -0.59 29.34 4.42
C ASP A 53 0.01 28.11 5.14
N ASN A 54 0.79 28.35 6.20
CA ASN A 54 1.43 27.29 6.98
C ASN A 54 0.55 26.80 8.15
N ALA A 55 -0.74 27.16 8.22
CA ALA A 55 -1.63 26.78 9.31
C ALA A 55 -2.34 25.44 9.07
N THR A 56 -2.43 25.01 7.81
CA THR A 56 -3.06 23.74 7.42
C THR A 56 -2.02 22.82 6.77
N ALA A 57 -2.17 21.50 7.02
CA ALA A 57 -1.23 20.51 6.51
C ALA A 57 -1.38 20.36 4.99
N ARG A 58 -0.26 20.06 4.32
CA ARG A 58 -0.26 19.65 2.91
C ARG A 58 -0.61 18.17 2.82
N GLU A 59 -1.50 17.81 1.90
CA GLU A 59 -1.89 16.42 1.67
C GLU A 59 -1.68 16.05 0.20
N THR A 60 -1.03 14.91 -0.04
CA THR A 60 -0.80 14.39 -1.38
C THR A 60 -2.06 13.70 -1.91
N ARG A 61 -2.31 13.84 -3.22
CA ARG A 61 -3.42 13.15 -3.88
C ARG A 61 -3.02 11.70 -4.12
N GLY A 62 -3.87 10.77 -3.72
CA GLY A 62 -3.70 9.35 -4.06
C GLY A 62 -4.04 9.06 -5.52
N VAL A 63 -3.57 7.92 -6.02
CA VAL A 63 -3.81 7.52 -7.41
C VAL A 63 -5.30 7.22 -7.67
N LEU A 64 -6.04 6.65 -6.71
CA LEU A 64 -7.46 6.33 -6.88
C LEU A 64 -8.35 7.57 -6.98
N THR A 65 -8.00 8.60 -6.21
CA THR A 65 -8.70 9.89 -6.21
C THR A 65 -8.31 10.76 -7.41
N ALA A 66 -7.22 10.42 -8.10
CA ALA A 66 -6.83 11.05 -9.35
C ALA A 66 -7.56 10.49 -10.58
N ILE A 67 -8.08 9.25 -10.51
CA ILE A 67 -8.88 8.63 -11.58
C ILE A 67 -10.32 9.14 -11.52
N ASP A 68 -10.77 9.81 -12.58
CA ASP A 68 -12.11 10.40 -12.71
C ASP A 68 -12.82 9.84 -13.97
N THR A 69 -12.18 9.97 -15.13
CA THR A 69 -12.70 9.63 -16.45
C THR A 69 -12.75 8.12 -16.72
N HIS A 70 -11.71 7.37 -16.37
CA HIS A 70 -11.63 5.91 -16.56
C HIS A 70 -12.20 5.15 -15.35
N SER A 71 -13.39 5.56 -14.88
CA SER A 71 -14.13 4.92 -13.80
C SER A 71 -15.31 4.12 -14.36
N THR A 72 -15.24 2.79 -14.25
CA THR A 72 -16.27 1.87 -14.73
C THR A 72 -17.13 1.38 -13.56
N ALA A 73 -18.45 1.51 -13.67
CA ALA A 73 -19.35 0.95 -12.66
C ALA A 73 -19.33 -0.59 -12.71
N PHE A 74 -19.40 -1.22 -11.54
CA PHE A 74 -19.58 -2.66 -11.45
C PHE A 74 -20.87 -3.10 -12.18
N ALA A 75 -20.78 -4.22 -12.89
CA ALA A 75 -21.87 -4.80 -13.66
C ALA A 75 -22.43 -6.03 -12.92
N THR A 76 -22.37 -7.21 -13.54
CA THR A 76 -22.82 -8.47 -12.94
C THR A 76 -21.70 -9.25 -12.27
N ASP A 77 -20.49 -9.18 -12.84
CA ASP A 77 -19.32 -9.94 -12.43
C ASP A 77 -18.04 -9.17 -12.75
N ILE A 78 -16.97 -9.48 -12.02
CA ILE A 78 -15.69 -8.78 -12.15
C ILE A 78 -15.11 -8.91 -13.56
N ARG A 79 -15.27 -10.05 -14.23
CA ARG A 79 -14.70 -10.28 -15.57
C ARG A 79 -15.36 -9.36 -16.60
N THR A 80 -16.69 -9.27 -16.59
CA THR A 80 -17.45 -8.40 -17.48
C THR A 80 -17.10 -6.94 -17.23
N SER A 81 -17.03 -6.50 -15.97
CA SER A 81 -16.62 -5.14 -15.62
C SER A 81 -15.18 -4.82 -16.05
N LEU A 82 -14.25 -5.77 -15.88
CA LEU A 82 -12.86 -5.60 -16.26
C LEU A 82 -12.69 -5.49 -17.78
N ASN A 83 -13.39 -6.32 -18.55
CA ASN A 83 -13.38 -6.22 -20.01
C ASN A 83 -14.00 -4.91 -20.49
N ALA A 84 -15.07 -4.43 -19.84
CA ALA A 84 -15.68 -3.15 -20.17
C ALA A 84 -14.75 -1.97 -19.89
N MET A 85 -14.06 -1.99 -18.74
CA MET A 85 -13.05 -0.98 -18.40
C MET A 85 -11.89 -0.97 -19.41
N LEU A 86 -11.33 -2.14 -19.72
CA LEU A 86 -10.22 -2.26 -20.68
C LEU A 86 -10.62 -1.83 -22.09
N ALA A 87 -11.81 -2.21 -22.56
CA ALA A 87 -12.33 -1.76 -23.84
C ALA A 87 -12.54 -0.23 -23.84
N GLY A 88 -13.07 0.34 -22.76
CA GLY A 88 -13.24 1.79 -22.62
C GLY A 88 -11.90 2.55 -22.65
N MET A 89 -10.88 2.03 -21.99
CA MET A 89 -9.52 2.62 -22.01
C MET A 89 -8.83 2.49 -23.37
N TYR A 90 -9.12 1.41 -24.12
CA TYR A 90 -8.53 1.17 -25.43
C TYR A 90 -9.20 2.00 -26.55
N GLU A 91 -10.53 2.12 -26.52
CA GLU A 91 -11.32 2.83 -27.53
C GLU A 91 -11.38 4.35 -27.30
N ASP A 92 -10.73 4.87 -26.26
CA ASP A 92 -10.64 6.31 -26.02
C ASP A 92 -9.78 6.98 -27.12
N GLU A 93 -10.47 7.53 -28.13
CA GLU A 93 -9.87 8.14 -29.32
C GLU A 93 -9.00 9.36 -29.01
N THR A 94 -9.24 10.01 -27.86
CA THR A 94 -8.48 11.22 -27.51
C THR A 94 -7.13 10.85 -26.90
N THR A 95 -7.06 9.72 -26.20
CA THR A 95 -5.94 9.37 -25.34
C THR A 95 -5.85 7.87 -25.10
N VAL A 96 -5.01 7.19 -25.88
CA VAL A 96 -4.81 5.73 -25.76
C VAL A 96 -3.96 5.39 -24.54
N ALA A 97 -4.47 4.53 -23.66
CA ALA A 97 -3.73 3.98 -22.52
C ALA A 97 -2.61 3.03 -22.99
N PRO A 98 -1.31 3.31 -22.73
CA PRO A 98 -0.23 2.48 -23.23
C PRO A 98 -0.08 1.12 -22.53
N LEU A 99 -0.59 1.00 -21.30
CA LEU A 99 -0.61 -0.23 -20.48
C LEU A 99 0.72 -0.99 -20.52
N ILE A 100 1.82 -0.31 -20.19
CA ILE A 100 3.19 -0.84 -20.32
C ILE A 100 3.48 -1.86 -19.22
N GLN A 101 3.19 -1.50 -17.96
CA GLN A 101 3.32 -2.40 -16.81
C GLN A 101 2.06 -2.36 -15.95
N PRO A 102 0.94 -2.89 -16.45
CA PRO A 102 -0.36 -2.71 -15.82
C PRO A 102 -0.58 -3.78 -14.73
N VAL A 103 -0.99 -3.32 -13.55
CA VAL A 103 -1.20 -4.15 -12.36
C VAL A 103 -2.55 -3.82 -11.74
N LEU A 104 -3.32 -4.86 -11.42
CA LEU A 104 -4.59 -4.75 -10.72
C LEU A 104 -4.36 -4.78 -9.22
N PHE A 105 -4.78 -3.72 -8.54
CA PHE A 105 -4.80 -3.60 -7.10
C PHE A 105 -6.21 -3.93 -6.59
N MET A 106 -6.28 -4.80 -5.59
CA MET A 106 -7.53 -5.33 -5.06
C MET A 106 -7.46 -5.51 -3.55
N ASN A 107 -8.60 -5.37 -2.87
CA ASN A 107 -8.76 -5.82 -1.49
C ASN A 107 -8.99 -7.35 -1.44
N GLY A 108 -8.97 -7.93 -0.25
CA GLY A 108 -9.22 -9.36 -0.01
C GLY A 108 -10.58 -9.81 -0.54
N THR A 109 -11.65 -9.03 -0.32
CA THR A 109 -13.00 -9.39 -0.79
C THR A 109 -13.05 -9.52 -2.31
N THR A 110 -12.62 -8.47 -3.03
CA THR A 110 -12.61 -8.45 -4.50
C THR A 110 -11.62 -9.48 -5.08
N LYS A 111 -10.49 -9.75 -4.40
CA LYS A 111 -9.56 -10.82 -4.79
C LYS A 111 -10.20 -12.22 -4.71
N THR A 112 -10.99 -12.49 -3.67
CA THR A 112 -11.68 -13.77 -3.54
C THR A 112 -12.76 -13.95 -4.60
N GLN A 113 -13.51 -12.88 -4.91
CA GLN A 113 -14.47 -12.87 -6.01
C GLN A 113 -13.79 -13.11 -7.37
N LEU A 114 -12.66 -12.44 -7.63
CA LEU A 114 -11.88 -12.67 -8.86
C LEU A 114 -11.47 -14.15 -8.99
N SER A 115 -10.89 -14.73 -7.93
CA SER A 115 -10.50 -16.14 -7.95
C SER A 115 -11.71 -17.05 -8.18
N LEU A 116 -12.89 -16.73 -7.64
CA LEU A 116 -14.12 -17.50 -7.84
C LEU A 116 -14.58 -17.47 -9.31
N GLU A 117 -14.61 -16.28 -9.92
CA GLU A 117 -15.05 -16.08 -11.32
C GLU A 117 -14.19 -16.87 -12.31
N TYR A 118 -12.87 -16.83 -12.13
CA TYR A 118 -11.93 -17.53 -13.00
C TYR A 118 -11.83 -19.05 -12.70
N THR A 119 -12.35 -19.51 -11.56
CA THR A 119 -12.35 -20.94 -11.19
C THR A 119 -13.63 -21.65 -11.59
N ASN A 120 -14.79 -21.11 -11.22
CA ASN A 120 -16.08 -21.79 -11.36
C ASN A 120 -16.56 -21.88 -12.81
N ASN A 121 -16.18 -20.91 -13.64
CA ASN A 121 -16.72 -20.79 -15.00
C ASN A 121 -15.85 -21.49 -16.08
N LEU A 122 -14.63 -21.93 -15.73
CA LEU A 122 -13.65 -22.44 -16.71
C LEU A 122 -13.10 -23.84 -16.38
N GLY A 123 -13.47 -24.45 -15.25
CA GLY A 123 -13.01 -25.80 -14.90
C GLY A 123 -11.50 -25.93 -14.68
N LEU A 124 -10.82 -24.81 -14.41
CA LEU A 124 -9.36 -24.71 -14.25
C LEU A 124 -8.88 -24.96 -12.80
N ALA A 125 -9.76 -25.42 -11.91
CA ALA A 125 -9.36 -25.78 -10.56
C ALA A 125 -8.31 -26.90 -10.59
N ASP A 126 -7.28 -26.77 -9.76
CA ASP A 126 -6.27 -27.82 -9.60
C ASP A 126 -6.94 -29.13 -9.16
N ARG A 127 -6.65 -30.23 -9.87
CA ARG A 127 -7.19 -31.56 -9.59
C ARG A 127 -6.39 -32.31 -8.53
N SER A 128 -5.42 -31.65 -7.92
CA SER A 128 -4.65 -32.15 -6.80
C SER A 128 -5.56 -32.60 -5.65
N ARG A 129 -5.27 -33.77 -5.09
CA ARG A 129 -6.00 -34.30 -3.90
C ARG A 129 -5.35 -33.87 -2.58
N THR A 130 -4.21 -33.18 -2.65
CA THR A 130 -3.39 -32.80 -1.48
C THR A 130 -3.19 -31.29 -1.35
N ILE A 131 -3.48 -30.53 -2.40
CA ILE A 131 -3.39 -29.06 -2.43
C ILE A 131 -4.77 -28.56 -2.87
N GLY A 132 -5.32 -27.60 -2.12
CA GLY A 132 -6.63 -27.02 -2.39
C GLY A 132 -6.55 -25.50 -2.51
N GLY A 133 -7.42 -24.94 -3.34
CA GLY A 133 -7.54 -23.50 -3.56
C GLY A 133 -7.05 -23.06 -4.93
N VAL A 134 -7.38 -21.82 -5.28
CA VAL A 134 -6.95 -21.16 -6.51
C VAL A 134 -6.49 -19.75 -6.17
N ASN A 135 -5.31 -19.39 -6.65
CA ASN A 135 -4.80 -18.04 -6.59
C ASN A 135 -4.53 -17.52 -8.00
N VAL A 136 -5.26 -16.48 -8.40
CA VAL A 136 -5.02 -15.79 -9.67
C VAL A 136 -3.98 -14.69 -9.44
N GLU A 137 -2.75 -14.89 -9.88
CA GLU A 137 -1.65 -13.91 -9.77
C GLU A 137 -1.52 -13.03 -11.03
N THR A 138 -2.04 -13.52 -12.14
CA THR A 138 -1.99 -12.84 -13.43
C THR A 138 -3.23 -13.22 -14.23
N ILE A 139 -3.84 -12.24 -14.89
CA ILE A 139 -4.93 -12.46 -15.84
C ILE A 139 -4.44 -12.16 -17.25
N VAL A 140 -4.87 -12.95 -18.21
CA VAL A 140 -4.64 -12.73 -19.63
C VAL A 140 -5.98 -12.39 -20.25
N THR A 141 -6.06 -11.23 -20.89
CA THR A 141 -7.24 -10.75 -21.62
C THR A 141 -6.84 -10.41 -23.06
N ASP A 142 -7.81 -10.09 -23.90
CA ASP A 142 -7.56 -9.68 -25.28
C ASP A 142 -6.73 -8.37 -25.38
N PHE A 143 -6.68 -7.59 -24.30
CA PHE A 143 -5.94 -6.32 -24.22
C PHE A 143 -4.54 -6.48 -23.63
N GLY A 144 -4.16 -7.68 -23.17
CA GLY A 144 -2.83 -7.94 -22.64
C GLY A 144 -2.82 -8.80 -21.39
N THR A 145 -1.69 -8.79 -20.69
CA THR A 145 -1.46 -9.54 -19.46
C THR A 145 -1.33 -8.59 -18.29
N PHE A 146 -2.10 -8.83 -17.23
CA PHE A 146 -2.20 -7.94 -16.07
C PHE A 146 -1.82 -8.71 -14.81
N GLY A 147 -0.87 -8.17 -14.04
CA GLY A 147 -0.56 -8.69 -12.71
C GLY A 147 -1.68 -8.40 -11.73
N VAL A 148 -1.84 -9.22 -10.69
CA VAL A 148 -2.81 -8.99 -9.62
C VAL A 148 -2.07 -8.89 -8.30
N VAL A 149 -2.25 -7.78 -7.60
CA VAL A 149 -1.69 -7.50 -6.28
C VAL A 149 -2.82 -7.32 -5.28
N LEU A 150 -2.65 -7.99 -4.13
CA LEU A 150 -3.51 -7.82 -2.97
C LEU A 150 -2.95 -6.70 -2.10
N ASP A 151 -3.75 -5.66 -1.87
CA ASP A 151 -3.44 -4.60 -0.92
C ASP A 151 -4.56 -4.45 0.10
N ARG A 152 -4.18 -4.26 1.37
CA ARG A 152 -5.14 -4.06 2.46
C ARG A 152 -5.75 -2.66 2.46
N TYR A 153 -5.04 -1.67 1.96
CA TYR A 153 -5.45 -0.27 1.93
C TYR A 153 -6.31 0.09 0.71
N MET A 154 -6.43 -0.83 -0.25
CA MET A 154 -7.44 -0.70 -1.30
C MET A 154 -8.85 -0.71 -0.69
N PRO A 155 -9.77 0.16 -1.14
CA PRO A 155 -11.18 0.09 -0.77
C PRO A 155 -11.79 -1.29 -1.09
N VAL A 156 -12.76 -1.72 -0.30
CA VAL A 156 -13.37 -3.05 -0.40
C VAL A 156 -14.31 -3.19 -1.60
N ASP A 157 -14.79 -2.06 -2.12
CA ASP A 157 -15.76 -1.89 -3.20
C ASP A 157 -15.10 -1.44 -4.51
N GLU A 158 -13.77 -1.36 -4.56
CA GLU A 158 -13.02 -0.91 -5.73
C GLU A 158 -11.96 -1.91 -6.19
N ILE A 159 -11.69 -1.88 -7.50
CA ILE A 159 -10.52 -2.49 -8.13
C ILE A 159 -9.85 -1.41 -8.97
N ALA A 160 -8.54 -1.26 -8.85
CA ALA A 160 -7.80 -0.30 -9.65
C ALA A 160 -6.82 -0.99 -10.59
N LEU A 161 -6.81 -0.58 -11.84
CA LEU A 161 -5.77 -0.90 -12.80
C LEU A 161 -4.77 0.26 -12.84
N LEU A 162 -3.56 0.01 -12.35
CA LEU A 162 -2.50 0.99 -12.24
C LEU A 162 -1.31 0.58 -13.12
N ASP A 163 -0.81 1.51 -13.93
CA ASP A 163 0.42 1.30 -14.70
C ASP A 163 1.62 1.72 -13.87
N MET A 164 2.38 0.72 -13.41
CA MET A 164 3.52 0.94 -12.52
C MET A 164 4.72 1.58 -13.24
N SER A 165 4.69 1.74 -14.57
CA SER A 165 5.77 2.40 -15.32
C SER A 165 5.84 3.90 -15.10
N VAL A 166 4.72 4.53 -14.72
CA VAL A 166 4.62 5.99 -14.51
C VAL A 166 4.53 6.38 -13.04
N ILE A 167 4.24 5.41 -12.16
CA ILE A 167 4.07 5.64 -10.72
C ILE A 167 5.43 5.62 -10.02
N LYS A 168 5.76 6.71 -9.31
CA LYS A 168 6.96 6.78 -8.45
C LYS A 168 6.74 7.71 -7.25
N PRO A 169 7.35 7.42 -6.09
CA PRO A 169 7.33 8.34 -4.96
C PRO A 169 8.18 9.57 -5.25
N CYS A 170 7.69 10.74 -4.84
CA CYS A 170 8.43 12.00 -4.86
C CYS A 170 8.70 12.46 -3.42
N PHE A 171 9.91 12.98 -3.19
CA PHE A 171 10.35 13.42 -1.86
C PHE A 171 10.71 14.90 -1.92
N LEU A 172 10.29 15.66 -0.92
CA LEU A 172 10.75 17.05 -0.77
C LEU A 172 11.93 17.07 0.21
N PRO A 173 13.18 17.29 -0.27
CA PRO A 173 14.32 17.40 0.63
C PRO A 173 14.25 18.70 1.42
N ILE A 174 14.51 18.61 2.73
CA ILE A 174 14.77 19.78 3.55
C ILE A 174 16.25 20.16 3.40
N PRO A 175 16.55 21.42 3.03
CA PRO A 175 17.93 21.88 2.88
C PRO A 175 18.78 21.56 4.12
N GLY A 176 19.87 20.82 3.91
CA GLY A 176 20.82 20.44 4.95
C GLY A 176 20.41 19.26 5.86
N LYS A 177 19.20 18.69 5.72
CA LYS A 177 18.72 17.56 6.54
C LYS A 177 18.30 16.31 5.77
N GLY A 178 18.07 16.41 4.45
CA GLY A 178 17.67 15.28 3.61
C GLY A 178 16.15 15.08 3.54
N HIS A 179 15.69 13.86 3.28
CA HIS A 179 14.26 13.54 3.05
C HIS A 179 13.50 13.09 4.30
N PHE A 180 14.10 12.19 5.09
CA PHE A 180 13.58 11.76 6.40
C PHE A 180 14.69 11.90 7.41
N PHE A 181 14.41 12.59 8.51
CA PHE A 181 15.38 12.78 9.59
C PHE A 181 14.71 12.76 10.96
N THR A 182 15.51 12.38 11.95
CA THR A 182 15.11 12.43 13.35
C THR A 182 15.82 13.57 14.06
N GLU A 183 15.11 14.35 14.87
CA GLU A 183 15.73 15.37 15.71
C GLU A 183 15.09 15.43 17.11
N PRO A 184 15.89 15.75 18.15
CA PRO A 184 15.37 15.90 19.49
C PRO A 184 14.54 17.17 19.64
N LEU A 185 13.39 17.06 20.31
CA LEU A 185 12.60 18.21 20.75
C LEU A 185 13.06 18.70 22.12
N ALA A 186 12.70 19.94 22.46
CA ALA A 186 12.96 20.49 23.79
C ALA A 186 12.38 19.58 24.88
N LYS A 187 13.19 19.27 25.89
CA LYS A 187 12.76 18.45 27.03
C LYS A 187 11.72 19.22 27.84
N THR A 188 10.64 18.55 28.22
CA THR A 188 9.67 19.06 29.18
C THR A 188 9.70 18.14 30.40
N GLY A 189 10.56 18.43 31.39
CA GLY A 189 10.78 17.54 32.53
C GLY A 189 11.83 16.46 32.24
N ALA A 190 11.61 15.22 32.71
CA ALA A 190 12.62 14.16 32.71
C ALA A 190 12.56 13.18 31.52
N TYR A 191 11.72 13.45 30.50
CA TYR A 191 11.59 12.59 29.32
C TYR A 191 12.25 13.21 28.09
N ASP A 192 12.79 12.34 27.23
CA ASP A 192 13.36 12.71 25.93
C ASP A 192 12.32 12.52 24.82
N ILE A 193 12.22 13.51 23.94
CA ILE A 193 11.28 13.50 22.81
C ILE A 193 12.10 13.62 21.52
N PHE A 194 11.77 12.80 20.53
CA PHE A 194 12.31 12.90 19.18
C PHE A 194 11.16 13.05 18.19
N GLN A 195 11.33 13.91 17.19
CA GLN A 195 10.46 13.91 16.00
C GLN A 195 11.15 13.20 14.85
N LEU A 196 10.38 12.41 14.12
CA LEU A 196 10.72 11.92 12.79
C LEU A 196 9.90 12.74 11.81
N TYR A 197 10.57 13.46 10.92
CA TYR A 197 9.94 14.33 9.94
C TYR A 197 10.43 14.03 8.53
N GLY A 198 9.52 14.09 7.57
CA GLY A 198 9.78 13.99 6.14
C GLY A 198 8.51 14.33 5.36
N GLU A 199 8.69 14.89 4.16
CA GLU A 199 7.60 15.18 3.23
C GLU A 199 7.74 14.28 2.01
N ILE A 200 6.69 13.51 1.74
CA ILE A 200 6.63 12.53 0.66
C ILE A 200 5.28 12.67 -0.07
N GLY A 201 5.30 12.49 -1.37
CA GLY A 201 4.12 12.40 -2.22
C GLY A 201 4.29 11.33 -3.29
N ILE A 202 3.30 11.24 -4.17
CA ILE A 202 3.28 10.32 -5.31
C ILE A 202 3.18 11.10 -6.61
N GLU A 203 4.00 10.72 -7.60
CA GLU A 203 3.80 11.08 -9.00
C GLU A 203 3.17 9.87 -9.67
N TYR A 204 1.89 9.99 -10.06
CA TYR A 204 1.13 8.93 -10.74
C TYR A 204 1.10 9.09 -12.26
N GLY A 205 1.68 10.16 -12.82
CA GLY A 205 1.64 10.41 -14.26
C GLY A 205 0.24 10.81 -14.76
N PRO A 206 -0.02 10.67 -16.08
CA PRO A 206 -1.32 11.00 -16.66
C PRO A 206 -2.39 10.00 -16.25
N GLU A 207 -3.59 10.49 -15.97
CA GLU A 207 -4.74 9.68 -15.56
C GLU A 207 -5.05 8.51 -16.52
N GLN A 208 -4.84 8.72 -17.81
CA GLN A 208 -5.18 7.78 -18.89
C GLN A 208 -4.48 6.43 -18.79
N PHE A 209 -3.40 6.36 -18.03
CA PHE A 209 -2.66 5.12 -17.79
C PHE A 209 -3.34 4.25 -16.74
N HIS A 210 -4.39 4.75 -16.09
CA HIS A 210 -5.03 4.14 -14.94
C HIS A 210 -6.53 4.02 -15.17
N GLY A 211 -7.12 2.99 -14.58
CA GLY A 211 -8.57 2.79 -14.59
C GLY A 211 -9.03 2.25 -13.26
N LYS A 212 -10.31 2.41 -12.94
CA LYS A 212 -10.90 1.79 -11.76
C LYS A 212 -12.30 1.25 -12.01
N ILE A 213 -12.64 0.24 -11.24
CA ILE A 213 -13.99 -0.31 -11.12
C ILE A 213 -14.50 0.09 -9.74
N ILE A 214 -15.70 0.66 -9.68
CA ILE A 214 -16.35 1.13 -8.45
C ILE A 214 -17.65 0.38 -8.18
N ASP A 215 -18.16 0.52 -6.96
CA ASP A 215 -19.45 -0.02 -6.50
C ASP A 215 -19.55 -1.55 -6.55
N ILE A 216 -18.44 -2.26 -6.28
CA ILE A 216 -18.42 -3.72 -6.22
C ILE A 216 -19.11 -4.21 -4.95
N VAL A 217 -20.04 -5.16 -5.11
CA VAL A 217 -20.85 -5.74 -4.03
C VAL A 217 -20.37 -7.12 -3.64
#